data_AF-A0A074WFU3-F1
#
_entry.id   AF-A0A074WFU3-F1
#
_cell.length_a   1.000
_cell.length_b   1.000
_cell.length_c   1.000
_cell.angle_alpha   90.00
_cell.angle_beta   90.00
_cell.angle_gamma   90.00
#
_symmetry.space_group_name_H-M   'P 1'
#
loop_
_entity.id
_entity.type
_entity.pdbx_description
1 polymer ?
#
loop_
_entity_poly.entity_id
_entity_poly.type
_entity_poly.pdbx_seq_one_letter_code
_entity_poly.pdbx_strand_id
1 'polypeptide(L)'
;MKYLLLLALSICACATTHTSNWAVLVSTSRFWFNYRHLANTLSLYRTVKRLGIPDSQIILMLPDDMACNPRNSFPGSVFNDKSRDLDLYDAMGSGIEVDYRGYEVTVENFIRLLTDRWPESWPRSKRLMTDDRSNILIYMTGHGGNEFLKFQDAEEISSHDLADAFEQMWEKKRYNELLFMIDTCQANTMYGQFYTPNIIATGSSALHQSSYSHHADQDVGVAVIDRWTYYNLEFLEEQIGSTSSNVTLGQLFDSYDPVKVHSDAGIRYDLFTGGEQEARSRKVVDFFGNVQGVEVDGSKSGEDSLAEWKADLQALKALMDKSRDMMRDLNNITTDVDYAEATVSPSQAEEHAFGTAKLLDQASTWSKQAIGGAALLALGALWTLSSVFE
;
A
#
# COMPACT_ATOMS: atom_id res chain seq x y z
N MET A 1 -57.35 -28.71 -22.19
CA MET A 1 -57.02 -27.27 -22.05
C MET A 1 -56.05 -27.12 -20.90
N LYS A 2 -54.94 -26.44 -21.17
CA LYS A 2 -53.69 -26.41 -20.40
C LYS A 2 -53.86 -25.73 -19.04
N TYR A 3 -53.35 -26.37 -17.99
CA TYR A 3 -53.01 -25.71 -16.72
C TYR A 3 -51.74 -24.88 -16.95
N LEU A 4 -51.81 -23.57 -16.75
CA LEU A 4 -50.66 -22.67 -16.78
C LEU A 4 -50.19 -22.45 -15.34
N LEU A 5 -49.10 -23.11 -14.95
CA LEU A 5 -48.40 -22.89 -13.70
C LEU A 5 -47.54 -21.62 -13.86
N LEU A 6 -47.88 -20.54 -13.16
CA LEU A 6 -47.03 -19.36 -13.03
C LEU A 6 -45.95 -19.68 -12.00
N LEU A 7 -44.74 -19.98 -12.48
CA LEU A 7 -43.56 -20.08 -11.64
C LEU A 7 -43.13 -18.64 -11.30
N ALA A 8 -43.44 -18.17 -10.11
CA ALA A 8 -42.82 -16.97 -9.56
C ALA A 8 -41.36 -17.30 -9.25
N LEU A 9 -40.44 -16.95 -10.15
CA LEU A 9 -39.04 -16.84 -9.78
C LEU A 9 -38.92 -15.67 -8.80
N SER A 10 -38.92 -16.01 -7.51
CA SER A 10 -38.35 -15.13 -6.51
C SER A 10 -36.85 -15.07 -6.78
N ILE A 11 -36.43 -14.07 -7.55
CA ILE A 11 -35.01 -13.67 -7.61
C ILE A 11 -34.72 -13.16 -6.21
N CYS A 12 -34.22 -14.04 -5.36
CA CYS A 12 -33.53 -13.63 -4.15
C CYS A 12 -32.38 -12.76 -4.64
N ALA A 13 -32.50 -11.44 -4.45
CA ALA A 13 -31.36 -10.56 -4.55
C ALA A 13 -30.41 -10.99 -3.42
N CYS A 14 -29.56 -11.98 -3.70
CA CYS A 14 -28.37 -12.20 -2.90
C CYS A 14 -27.65 -10.86 -2.94
N ALA A 15 -27.63 -10.14 -1.82
CA ALA A 15 -26.68 -9.06 -1.63
C ALA A 15 -25.32 -9.64 -2.04
N THR A 16 -24.74 -9.10 -3.10
CA THR A 16 -23.43 -9.51 -3.58
C THR A 16 -22.44 -9.01 -2.56
N THR A 17 -22.21 -9.80 -1.52
CA THR A 17 -21.13 -9.55 -0.57
C THR A 17 -19.84 -9.67 -1.37
N HIS A 18 -19.14 -8.56 -1.58
CA HIS A 18 -17.83 -8.54 -2.20
C HIS A 18 -16.86 -9.39 -1.36
N THR A 19 -15.90 -10.03 -2.00
CA THR A 19 -14.98 -10.97 -1.37
C THR A 19 -13.60 -10.39 -1.10
N SER A 20 -13.28 -9.23 -1.68
CA SER A 20 -12.03 -8.53 -1.41
C SER A 20 -12.16 -7.03 -1.62
N ASN A 21 -11.32 -6.27 -0.92
CA ASN A 21 -11.18 -4.83 -1.07
C ASN A 21 -9.75 -4.51 -1.49
N TRP A 22 -9.62 -3.68 -2.52
CA TRP A 22 -8.35 -3.24 -3.06
C TRP A 22 -8.24 -1.73 -3.01
N ALA A 23 -7.02 -1.22 -2.82
CA ALA A 23 -6.74 0.20 -2.87
C ALA A 23 -5.68 0.50 -3.93
N VAL A 24 -5.90 1.53 -4.75
CA VAL A 24 -4.92 2.10 -5.67
C VAL A 24 -4.72 3.55 -5.28
N LEU A 25 -3.55 3.85 -4.71
CA LEU A 25 -3.24 5.14 -4.09
C LEU A 25 -2.12 5.81 -4.89
N VAL A 26 -2.43 6.95 -5.51
CA VAL A 26 -1.55 7.58 -6.50
C VAL A 26 -1.27 9.04 -6.14
N SER A 27 -0.02 9.31 -5.77
CA SER A 27 0.52 10.67 -5.87
C SER A 27 1.03 10.88 -7.28
N THR A 28 0.68 12.00 -7.91
CA THR A 28 1.08 12.27 -9.30
C THR A 28 2.12 13.38 -9.41
N SER A 29 2.43 14.07 -8.32
CA SER A 29 3.34 15.23 -8.33
C SER A 29 4.69 14.92 -7.69
N ARG A 30 5.75 15.43 -8.32
CA ARG A 30 7.13 15.34 -7.84
C ARG A 30 7.63 16.69 -7.30
N PHE A 31 8.85 16.70 -6.76
CA PHE A 31 9.54 17.87 -6.18
C PHE A 31 9.04 18.29 -4.79
N TRP A 32 9.96 18.89 -4.02
CA TRP A 32 9.77 19.26 -2.62
C TRP A 32 8.55 20.14 -2.36
N PHE A 33 8.25 21.09 -3.24
CA PHE A 33 7.09 22.00 -3.07
C PHE A 33 5.73 21.28 -3.19
N ASN A 34 5.72 20.01 -3.61
CA ASN A 34 4.55 19.16 -3.70
C ASN A 34 4.50 18.08 -2.62
N TYR A 35 5.28 18.24 -1.54
CA TYR A 35 5.34 17.34 -0.39
C TYR A 35 3.97 16.79 0.04
N ARG A 36 2.97 17.68 0.15
CA ARG A 36 1.60 17.35 0.54
C ARG A 36 0.93 16.24 -0.28
N HIS A 37 1.18 16.14 -1.59
CA HIS A 37 0.51 15.11 -2.41
C HIS A 37 1.02 13.70 -2.05
N LEU A 38 2.31 13.56 -1.73
CA LEU A 38 2.87 12.32 -1.20
C LEU A 38 2.34 12.05 0.22
N ALA A 39 2.33 13.06 1.10
CA ALA A 39 1.84 12.92 2.46
C ALA A 39 0.33 12.55 2.51
N ASN A 40 -0.50 13.12 1.64
CA ASN A 40 -1.90 12.75 1.46
C ASN A 40 -2.03 11.25 1.15
N THR A 41 -1.28 10.79 0.15
CA THR A 41 -1.31 9.40 -0.33
C THR A 41 -0.85 8.43 0.77
N LEU A 42 0.24 8.75 1.48
CA LEU A 42 0.72 7.97 2.61
C LEU A 42 -0.25 7.98 3.80
N SER A 43 -0.95 9.08 4.03
CA SER A 43 -1.98 9.15 5.08
C SER A 43 -3.16 8.22 4.76
N LEU A 44 -3.60 8.18 3.50
CA LEU A 44 -4.64 7.23 3.06
C LEU A 44 -4.14 5.79 3.13
N TYR A 45 -2.88 5.53 2.73
CA TYR A 45 -2.25 4.21 2.85
C TYR A 45 -2.25 3.72 4.30
N ARG A 46 -1.90 4.59 5.25
CA ARG A 46 -2.00 4.29 6.67
C ARG A 46 -3.43 3.96 7.10
N THR A 47 -4.44 4.70 6.63
CA THR A 47 -5.84 4.43 6.97
C THR A 47 -6.30 3.07 6.46
N VAL A 48 -6.04 2.72 5.19
CA VAL A 48 -6.44 1.40 4.64
C VAL A 48 -5.72 0.25 5.34
N LYS A 49 -4.44 0.44 5.68
CA LYS A 49 -3.63 -0.52 6.46
C LYS A 49 -4.15 -0.71 7.88
N ARG A 50 -4.48 0.38 8.56
CA ARG A 50 -5.09 0.36 9.90
C ARG A 50 -6.43 -0.37 9.89
N LEU A 51 -7.20 -0.23 8.81
CA LEU A 51 -8.46 -0.95 8.61
C LEU A 51 -8.26 -2.35 8.01
N GLY A 52 -7.02 -2.82 7.93
CA GLY A 52 -6.65 -4.22 7.74
C GLY A 52 -6.46 -4.68 6.29
N ILE A 53 -6.56 -3.79 5.29
CA ILE A 53 -6.24 -4.18 3.91
C ILE A 53 -4.74 -4.54 3.86
N PRO A 54 -4.36 -5.75 3.42
CA PRO A 54 -2.96 -6.16 3.35
C PRO A 54 -2.23 -5.44 2.20
N ASP A 55 -0.90 -5.33 2.27
CA ASP A 55 -0.09 -4.69 1.21
C ASP A 55 -0.27 -5.36 -0.16
N SER A 56 -0.48 -6.68 -0.17
CA SER A 56 -0.77 -7.42 -1.40
C SER A 56 -2.07 -7.00 -2.11
N GLN A 57 -2.90 -6.17 -1.47
CA GLN A 57 -4.13 -5.58 -2.01
C GLN A 57 -4.09 -4.05 -2.09
N ILE A 58 -2.93 -3.44 -1.86
CA ILE A 58 -2.73 -2.00 -1.96
C ILE A 58 -1.65 -1.74 -3.01
N ILE A 59 -2.01 -1.02 -4.08
CA ILE A 59 -1.05 -0.54 -5.06
C ILE A 59 -0.72 0.92 -4.73
N LEU A 60 0.51 1.17 -4.33
CA LEU A 60 1.00 2.50 -3.96
C LEU A 60 1.97 3.05 -5.02
N MET A 61 1.63 4.20 -5.59
CA MET A 61 2.43 4.89 -6.60
C MET A 61 2.94 6.23 -6.06
N LEU A 62 4.26 6.35 -5.87
CA LEU A 62 4.92 7.56 -5.36
C LEU A 62 6.00 8.03 -6.34
N PRO A 63 5.86 9.23 -6.93
CA PRO A 63 6.73 9.71 -8.00
C PRO A 63 8.03 10.32 -7.46
N ASP A 64 8.18 10.46 -6.15
CA ASP A 64 9.33 11.04 -5.47
C ASP A 64 9.38 10.51 -4.03
N ASP A 65 10.51 10.68 -3.35
CA ASP A 65 10.69 10.28 -1.95
C ASP A 65 11.04 11.51 -1.10
N MET A 66 10.04 12.01 -0.36
CA MET A 66 10.23 13.18 0.50
C MET A 66 11.04 12.86 1.74
N ALA A 67 11.03 11.61 2.22
CA ALA A 67 11.78 11.20 3.41
C ALA A 67 13.30 11.32 3.16
N CYS A 68 13.74 10.96 1.93
CA CYS A 68 15.14 11.04 1.52
C CYS A 68 15.52 12.34 0.78
N ASN A 69 14.63 13.32 0.69
CA ASN A 69 14.93 14.56 -0.02
C ASN A 69 15.98 15.40 0.73
N PRO A 70 17.03 15.93 0.07
CA PRO A 70 18.03 16.78 0.73
C PRO A 70 17.49 18.06 1.38
N ARG A 71 16.27 18.50 1.00
CA ARG A 71 15.59 19.64 1.63
C ARG A 71 14.84 19.27 2.90
N ASN A 72 14.68 17.97 3.18
CA ASN A 72 13.98 17.52 4.37
C ASN A 72 14.84 17.74 5.62
N SER A 73 14.41 18.67 6.45
CA SER A 73 15.02 18.95 7.76
C SER A 73 14.91 17.77 8.73
N PHE A 74 14.05 16.79 8.43
CA PHE A 74 13.80 15.58 9.22
C PHE A 74 14.05 14.33 8.36
N PRO A 75 15.32 13.93 8.15
CA PRO A 75 15.65 12.82 7.28
C PRO A 75 14.98 11.51 7.71
N GLY A 76 14.37 10.82 6.75
CA GLY A 76 13.66 9.56 7.00
C GLY A 76 12.20 9.71 7.43
N SER A 77 11.71 10.92 7.67
CA SER A 77 10.35 11.16 8.15
C SER A 77 9.49 11.95 7.17
N VAL A 78 8.18 11.65 7.18
CA VAL A 78 7.16 12.44 6.48
C VAL A 78 5.98 12.69 7.41
N PHE A 79 5.51 13.93 7.48
CA PHE A 79 4.44 14.37 8.37
C PHE A 79 3.23 14.82 7.56
N ASN A 80 2.02 14.67 8.10
CA ASN A 80 0.79 15.20 7.50
C ASN A 80 0.13 16.30 8.37
N ASP A 81 0.75 16.64 9.50
CA ASP A 81 0.32 17.68 10.42
C ASP A 81 1.52 18.49 10.92
N LYS A 82 1.27 19.76 11.30
CA LYS A 82 2.31 20.65 11.85
C LYS A 82 2.79 20.23 13.23
N SER A 83 1.98 19.48 13.99
CA SER A 83 2.41 18.97 15.29
C SER A 83 3.57 17.98 15.14
N ARG A 84 3.64 17.29 13.99
CA ARG A 84 4.61 16.25 13.67
C ARG A 84 4.60 15.09 14.68
N ASP A 85 3.47 14.89 15.36
CA ASP A 85 3.28 13.79 16.31
C ASP A 85 3.26 12.42 15.61
N LEU A 86 3.03 12.43 14.30
CA LEU A 86 2.92 11.25 13.47
C LEU A 86 3.89 11.30 12.29
N ASP A 87 4.93 10.47 12.35
CA ASP A 87 5.73 10.13 11.18
C ASP A 87 5.06 9.02 10.37
N LEU A 88 4.67 9.32 9.13
CA LEU A 88 4.00 8.39 8.23
C LEU A 88 4.89 7.20 7.85
N TYR A 89 6.22 7.34 7.87
CA TYR A 89 7.14 6.24 7.55
C TYR A 89 7.34 5.30 8.75
N ASP A 90 7.54 5.84 9.95
CA ASP A 90 7.81 5.05 11.16
C ASP A 90 6.53 4.42 11.73
N ALA A 91 5.40 5.13 11.70
CA ALA A 91 4.16 4.71 12.35
C ALA A 91 3.52 3.44 11.79
N MET A 92 4.07 2.86 10.72
CA MET A 92 3.51 1.68 10.05
C MET A 92 4.15 0.36 10.49
N GLY A 93 5.26 0.40 11.26
CA GLY A 93 5.92 -0.74 11.94
C GLY A 93 6.50 -1.87 11.06
N SER A 94 5.85 -2.15 9.92
CA SER A 94 6.21 -3.14 8.90
C SER A 94 6.85 -2.49 7.66
N GLY A 95 7.04 -1.16 7.68
CA GLY A 95 7.47 -0.37 6.53
C GLY A 95 6.33 -0.04 5.57
N ILE A 96 6.66 0.74 4.53
CA ILE A 96 5.74 1.10 3.44
C ILE A 96 6.14 0.30 2.20
N GLU A 97 5.19 -0.44 1.63
CA GLU A 97 5.38 -1.08 0.33
C GLU A 97 4.98 -0.12 -0.79
N VAL A 98 5.95 0.32 -1.58
CA VAL A 98 5.74 1.23 -2.73
C VAL A 98 5.96 0.44 -4.01
N ASP A 99 4.90 0.21 -4.77
CA ASP A 99 4.90 -0.62 -5.99
C ASP A 99 5.49 0.08 -7.20
N TYR A 100 5.13 1.36 -7.39
CA TYR A 100 5.65 2.17 -8.49
C TYR A 100 6.38 3.38 -7.91
N ARG A 101 7.69 3.44 -8.14
CA ARG A 101 8.58 4.44 -7.54
C ARG A 101 9.16 5.36 -8.60
N GLY A 102 9.22 6.66 -8.31
CA GLY A 102 9.93 7.62 -9.14
C GLY A 102 9.44 7.61 -10.58
N TYR A 103 10.34 7.33 -11.52
CA TYR A 103 10.05 7.28 -12.95
C TYR A 103 9.07 6.19 -13.39
N GLU A 104 8.72 5.23 -12.52
CA GLU A 104 7.69 4.25 -12.82
C GLU A 104 6.26 4.80 -12.68
N VAL A 105 6.07 5.99 -12.08
CA VAL A 105 4.75 6.62 -11.93
C VAL A 105 4.38 7.39 -13.19
N THR A 106 4.01 6.68 -14.25
CA THR A 106 3.62 7.25 -15.55
C THR A 106 2.14 7.03 -15.84
N VAL A 107 1.58 7.81 -16.76
CA VAL A 107 0.20 7.61 -17.22
C VAL A 107 0.06 6.20 -17.84
N GLU A 108 1.05 5.78 -18.63
CA GLU A 108 1.06 4.45 -19.25
C GLU A 108 0.98 3.33 -18.21
N ASN A 109 1.83 3.36 -17.17
CA ASN A 109 1.86 2.31 -16.17
C ASN A 109 0.55 2.27 -15.37
N PHE A 110 -0.03 3.44 -15.05
CA PHE A 110 -1.32 3.51 -14.38
C PHE A 110 -2.45 2.94 -15.23
N ILE A 111 -2.56 3.30 -16.51
CA ILE A 111 -3.58 2.74 -17.41
C ILE A 111 -3.38 1.24 -17.62
N ARG A 112 -2.14 0.76 -17.76
CA ARG A 112 -1.85 -0.68 -17.88
C ARG A 112 -2.19 -1.46 -16.61
N LEU A 113 -1.96 -0.88 -15.43
CA LEU A 113 -2.39 -1.44 -14.15
C LEU A 113 -3.91 -1.64 -14.13
N LEU A 114 -4.67 -0.58 -14.43
CA LEU A 114 -6.14 -0.61 -14.46
C LEU A 114 -6.66 -1.60 -15.50
N THR A 115 -6.02 -1.72 -16.67
CA THR A 115 -6.51 -2.56 -17.77
C THR A 115 -5.92 -3.98 -17.84
N ASP A 116 -4.93 -4.29 -16.99
CA ASP A 116 -4.12 -5.52 -16.97
C ASP A 116 -3.55 -5.85 -18.36
N ARG A 117 -2.91 -4.83 -18.94
CA ARG A 117 -2.22 -4.93 -20.23
C ARG A 117 -0.71 -5.10 -20.02
N TRP A 118 -0.37 -6.16 -19.30
CA TRP A 118 1.00 -6.53 -18.96
C TRP A 118 1.40 -7.89 -19.55
N PRO A 119 2.66 -8.08 -20.00
CA PRO A 119 3.15 -9.40 -20.37
C PRO A 119 3.13 -10.31 -19.14
N GLU A 120 3.00 -11.63 -19.31
CA GLU A 120 2.94 -12.60 -18.20
C GLU A 120 4.13 -12.49 -17.22
N SER A 121 5.31 -12.11 -17.73
CA SER A 121 6.52 -11.89 -16.93
C SER A 121 6.47 -10.67 -16.00
N TRP A 122 5.47 -9.79 -16.13
CA TRP A 122 5.37 -8.60 -15.27
C TRP A 122 5.08 -8.99 -13.82
N PRO A 123 5.81 -8.43 -12.83
CA PRO A 123 5.71 -8.83 -11.43
C PRO A 123 4.28 -8.80 -10.89
N ARG A 124 3.87 -9.88 -10.21
CA ARG A 124 2.52 -10.00 -9.66
C ARG A 124 2.21 -8.94 -8.60
N SER A 125 3.19 -8.53 -7.80
CA SER A 125 3.03 -7.46 -6.80
C SER A 125 2.63 -6.12 -7.43
N LYS A 126 3.05 -5.85 -8.66
CA LYS A 126 2.71 -4.63 -9.39
C LYS A 126 1.41 -4.73 -10.20
N ARG A 127 0.57 -5.76 -9.97
CA ARG A 127 -0.69 -5.97 -10.69
C ARG A 127 -1.88 -5.83 -9.76
N LEU A 128 -2.96 -5.27 -10.30
CA LEU A 128 -4.26 -5.17 -9.63
C LEU A 128 -5.03 -6.49 -9.81
N MET A 129 -4.88 -7.46 -8.91
CA MET A 129 -5.44 -8.81 -9.10
C MET A 129 -6.92 -8.91 -8.65
N THR A 130 -7.76 -8.03 -9.19
CA THR A 130 -9.19 -7.90 -8.87
C THR A 130 -10.10 -8.68 -9.83
N ASP A 131 -11.33 -8.97 -9.37
CA ASP A 131 -12.38 -9.70 -10.08
C ASP A 131 -13.77 -9.04 -9.90
N ASP A 132 -14.84 -9.68 -10.39
CA ASP A 132 -16.23 -9.20 -10.31
C ASP A 132 -16.84 -9.22 -8.90
N ARG A 133 -16.05 -9.59 -7.88
CA ARG A 133 -16.41 -9.54 -6.47
C ARG A 133 -15.45 -8.68 -5.66
N SER A 134 -14.63 -7.87 -6.33
CA SER A 134 -13.66 -6.99 -5.71
C SER A 134 -14.17 -5.56 -5.68
N ASN A 135 -14.25 -4.93 -4.51
CA ASN A 135 -14.45 -3.49 -4.45
C ASN A 135 -13.09 -2.79 -4.52
N ILE A 136 -13.05 -1.64 -5.21
CA ILE A 136 -11.79 -0.92 -5.44
C ILE A 136 -11.93 0.53 -4.98
N LEU A 137 -11.04 0.96 -4.08
CA LEU A 137 -10.77 2.37 -3.80
C LEU A 137 -9.67 2.85 -4.74
N ILE A 138 -9.94 3.87 -5.54
CA ILE A 138 -8.90 4.58 -6.30
C ILE A 138 -8.82 6.00 -5.75
N TYR A 139 -7.69 6.33 -5.15
CA TYR A 139 -7.39 7.67 -4.65
C TYR A 139 -6.25 8.29 -5.46
N MET A 140 -6.49 9.48 -6.01
CA MET A 140 -5.49 10.23 -6.77
C MET A 140 -5.34 11.64 -6.22
N THR A 141 -4.11 12.14 -6.15
CA THR A 141 -3.83 13.52 -5.72
C THR A 141 -2.69 14.13 -6.53
N GLY A 142 -2.82 15.43 -6.82
CA GLY A 142 -1.82 16.18 -7.55
C GLY A 142 -2.33 17.48 -8.15
N HIS A 143 -1.59 17.98 -9.13
CA HIS A 143 -1.99 19.17 -9.89
C HIS A 143 -2.81 18.80 -11.10
N GLY A 144 -3.90 19.51 -11.33
CA GLY A 144 -4.85 19.22 -12.39
C GLY A 144 -5.62 20.47 -12.79
N GLY A 145 -6.61 20.28 -13.63
CA GLY A 145 -7.49 21.32 -14.10
C GLY A 145 -8.73 20.73 -14.72
N ASN A 146 -9.36 21.49 -15.62
CA ASN A 146 -10.57 21.04 -16.29
C ASN A 146 -10.28 19.79 -17.14
N GLU A 147 -10.76 18.64 -16.66
CA GLU A 147 -10.71 17.33 -17.30
C GLU A 147 -9.31 16.71 -17.45
N PHE A 148 -8.31 17.17 -16.70
CA PHE A 148 -6.99 16.54 -16.67
C PHE A 148 -6.29 16.57 -15.30
N LEU A 149 -5.39 15.61 -15.08
CA LEU A 149 -4.47 15.52 -13.94
C LEU A 149 -3.04 15.32 -14.45
N LYS A 150 -2.08 16.11 -13.96
CA LYS A 150 -0.67 16.04 -14.36
C LYS A 150 0.07 14.92 -13.64
N PHE A 151 0.82 14.13 -14.40
CA PHE A 151 1.78 13.15 -13.92
C PHE A 151 3.21 13.69 -14.07
N GLN A 152 3.92 13.73 -12.94
CA GLN A 152 5.32 14.12 -12.83
C GLN A 152 5.69 15.47 -13.45
N ASP A 153 4.74 16.38 -13.63
CA ASP A 153 4.94 17.67 -14.34
C ASP A 153 5.37 17.52 -15.81
N ALA A 154 5.11 16.36 -16.42
CA ALA A 154 5.54 16.03 -17.79
C ALA A 154 4.41 15.48 -18.67
N GLU A 155 3.53 14.64 -18.10
CA GLU A 155 2.42 14.01 -18.77
C GLU A 155 1.09 14.45 -18.13
N GLU A 156 -0.01 14.22 -18.83
CA GLU A 156 -1.37 14.48 -18.34
C GLU A 156 -2.24 13.26 -18.64
N ILE A 157 -3.06 12.86 -17.67
CA ILE A 157 -4.16 11.91 -17.87
C ILE A 157 -5.47 12.69 -17.93
N SER A 158 -6.31 12.40 -18.92
CA SER A 158 -7.61 13.05 -19.07
C SER A 158 -8.74 12.28 -18.36
N SER A 159 -9.87 12.96 -18.14
CA SER A 159 -11.11 12.30 -17.69
C SER A 159 -11.60 11.22 -18.66
N HIS A 160 -11.32 11.38 -19.96
CA HIS A 160 -11.63 10.39 -21.00
C HIS A 160 -10.77 9.13 -20.88
N ASP A 161 -9.45 9.28 -20.63
CA ASP A 161 -8.55 8.13 -20.45
C ASP A 161 -8.99 7.26 -19.26
N LEU A 162 -9.42 7.90 -18.17
CA LEU A 162 -9.99 7.22 -17.00
C LEU A 162 -11.31 6.53 -17.33
N ALA A 163 -12.22 7.20 -18.04
CA ALA A 163 -13.50 6.63 -18.44
C ALA A 163 -13.30 5.34 -19.28
N ASP A 164 -12.42 5.40 -20.29
CA ASP A 164 -12.12 4.27 -21.16
C ASP A 164 -11.40 3.13 -20.41
N ALA A 165 -10.56 3.45 -19.42
CA ALA A 165 -9.90 2.46 -18.58
C ALA A 165 -10.91 1.74 -17.67
N PHE A 166 -11.83 2.47 -17.04
CA PHE A 166 -12.87 1.89 -16.19
C PHE A 166 -13.86 1.05 -16.99
N GLU A 167 -14.22 1.46 -18.21
CA GLU A 167 -15.03 0.62 -19.09
C GLU A 167 -14.35 -0.71 -19.39
N GLN A 168 -13.06 -0.69 -19.73
CA GLN A 168 -12.32 -1.93 -19.95
C GLN A 168 -12.21 -2.80 -18.71
N MET A 169 -12.11 -2.21 -17.52
CA MET A 169 -12.16 -2.97 -16.26
C MET A 169 -13.50 -3.67 -16.10
N TRP A 170 -14.60 -2.97 -16.40
CA TRP A 170 -15.95 -3.50 -16.31
C TRP A 170 -16.22 -4.60 -17.33
N GLU A 171 -15.88 -4.41 -18.60
CA GLU A 171 -16.00 -5.42 -19.66
C GLU A 171 -15.23 -6.70 -19.31
N LYS A 172 -14.06 -6.54 -18.68
CA LYS A 172 -13.22 -7.65 -18.21
C LYS A 172 -13.61 -8.20 -16.84
N LYS A 173 -14.70 -7.72 -16.23
CA LYS A 173 -15.19 -8.18 -14.93
C LYS A 173 -14.14 -8.06 -13.81
N ARG A 174 -13.50 -6.90 -13.71
CA ARG A 174 -12.39 -6.66 -12.78
C ARG A 174 -12.76 -5.84 -11.55
N TYR A 175 -14.02 -5.50 -11.38
CA TYR A 175 -14.53 -4.93 -10.13
C TYR A 175 -16.01 -5.23 -9.98
N ASN A 176 -16.46 -5.25 -8.73
CA ASN A 176 -17.87 -5.24 -8.33
C ASN A 176 -18.39 -3.80 -8.22
N GLU A 177 -17.74 -3.01 -7.37
CA GLU A 177 -18.01 -1.59 -7.13
C GLU A 177 -16.70 -0.80 -7.03
N LEU A 178 -16.69 0.43 -7.53
CA LEU A 178 -15.50 1.30 -7.56
C LEU A 178 -15.81 2.64 -6.88
N LEU A 179 -14.98 3.02 -5.91
CA LEU A 179 -14.98 4.35 -5.30
C LEU A 179 -13.78 5.14 -5.83
N PHE A 180 -14.05 6.15 -6.65
CA PHE A 180 -13.04 7.05 -7.20
C PHE A 180 -13.00 8.34 -6.39
N MET A 181 -11.85 8.64 -5.79
CA MET A 181 -11.60 9.82 -4.97
C MET A 181 -10.43 10.60 -5.57
N ILE A 182 -10.61 11.90 -5.79
CA ILE A 182 -9.56 12.72 -6.40
C ILE A 182 -9.41 14.10 -5.74
N ASP A 183 -8.18 14.40 -5.28
CA ASP A 183 -7.83 15.72 -4.73
C ASP A 183 -6.96 16.51 -5.70
N THR A 184 -7.57 17.43 -6.43
CA THR A 184 -6.90 18.33 -7.36
C THR A 184 -7.75 19.58 -7.66
N CYS A 185 -7.18 20.57 -8.35
CA CYS A 185 -7.94 21.70 -8.87
C CYS A 185 -8.94 21.24 -9.94
N GLN A 186 -10.19 21.69 -9.84
CA GLN A 186 -11.30 21.28 -10.71
C GLN A 186 -11.54 19.77 -10.73
N ALA A 187 -11.28 19.10 -9.60
CA ALA A 187 -11.41 17.66 -9.41
C ALA A 187 -12.75 17.08 -9.91
N ASN A 188 -13.86 17.81 -9.76
CA ASN A 188 -15.19 17.32 -10.15
C ASN A 188 -15.35 17.09 -11.66
N THR A 189 -14.45 17.67 -12.47
CA THR A 189 -14.44 17.47 -13.93
C THR A 189 -13.81 16.12 -14.32
N MET A 190 -13.01 15.51 -13.45
CA MET A 190 -12.27 14.28 -13.74
C MET A 190 -13.16 13.05 -13.89
N TYR A 191 -14.36 13.07 -13.32
CA TYR A 191 -15.34 11.99 -13.42
C TYR A 191 -16.55 12.35 -14.27
N GLY A 192 -16.57 13.51 -14.94
CA GLY A 192 -17.70 13.94 -15.78
C GLY A 192 -17.93 13.05 -17.01
N GLN A 193 -16.85 12.48 -17.55
CA GLN A 193 -16.88 11.65 -18.75
C GLN A 193 -17.11 10.17 -18.46
N PHE A 194 -17.23 9.76 -17.19
CA PHE A 194 -17.49 8.36 -16.86
C PHE A 194 -18.87 7.93 -17.37
N TYR A 195 -18.94 6.73 -17.93
CA TYR A 195 -20.17 6.13 -18.48
C TYR A 195 -20.37 4.67 -18.05
N THR A 196 -19.40 4.10 -17.33
CA THR A 196 -19.40 2.71 -16.87
C THR A 196 -20.14 2.57 -15.54
N PRO A 197 -20.96 1.51 -15.34
CA PRO A 197 -21.75 1.35 -14.13
C PRO A 197 -20.93 1.01 -12.87
N ASN A 198 -21.59 1.09 -11.71
CA ASN A 198 -21.08 0.74 -10.38
C ASN A 198 -19.87 1.58 -9.92
N ILE A 199 -19.83 2.85 -10.34
CA ILE A 199 -18.83 3.82 -9.91
C ILE A 199 -19.48 4.89 -9.04
N ILE A 200 -18.91 5.11 -7.85
CA ILE A 200 -19.15 6.28 -7.00
C ILE A 200 -17.92 7.16 -7.15
N ALA A 201 -18.09 8.43 -7.51
CA ALA A 201 -16.97 9.35 -7.69
C ALA A 201 -17.12 10.59 -6.83
N THR A 202 -16.04 11.04 -6.21
CA THR A 202 -15.98 12.26 -5.40
C THR A 202 -14.69 13.04 -5.66
N GLY A 203 -14.78 14.36 -5.65
CA GLY A 203 -13.67 15.26 -5.96
C GLY A 203 -13.63 16.46 -5.02
N SER A 204 -12.43 17.03 -4.83
CA SER A 204 -12.22 18.10 -3.85
C SER A 204 -12.72 19.49 -4.26
N SER A 205 -12.91 19.77 -5.56
CA SER A 205 -13.22 21.12 -6.04
C SER A 205 -14.03 21.13 -7.35
N ALA A 206 -14.94 22.11 -7.47
CA ALA A 206 -15.80 22.28 -8.65
C ALA A 206 -15.07 22.89 -9.86
N LEU A 207 -15.74 22.87 -11.01
CA LEU A 207 -15.27 23.58 -12.21
C LEU A 207 -15.00 25.05 -11.87
N HIS A 208 -13.87 25.59 -12.34
CA HIS A 208 -13.37 26.93 -12.03
C HIS A 208 -12.92 27.19 -10.59
N GLN A 209 -12.79 26.16 -9.75
CA GLN A 209 -12.22 26.28 -8.40
C GLN A 209 -10.85 25.61 -8.30
N SER A 210 -10.03 26.11 -7.38
CA SER A 210 -8.78 25.45 -6.96
C SER A 210 -9.06 24.45 -5.83
N SER A 211 -8.18 23.47 -5.68
CA SER A 211 -7.99 22.77 -4.39
C SER A 211 -6.90 23.49 -3.59
N TYR A 212 -6.96 23.38 -2.27
CA TYR A 212 -6.17 24.19 -1.35
C TYR A 212 -5.36 23.33 -0.39
N SER A 213 -4.09 23.68 -0.27
CA SER A 213 -3.21 23.12 0.75
C SER A 213 -3.63 23.52 2.16
N HIS A 214 -3.31 22.67 3.13
CA HIS A 214 -3.48 22.89 4.56
C HIS A 214 -2.13 22.72 5.29
N HIS A 215 -2.10 23.09 6.56
CA HIS A 215 -0.93 22.87 7.43
C HIS A 215 0.43 23.30 6.83
N ALA A 216 0.63 24.61 6.59
CA ALA A 216 1.97 25.14 6.31
C ALA A 216 2.93 24.97 7.52
N ASP A 217 3.95 24.12 7.36
CA ASP A 217 4.98 23.86 8.37
C ASP A 217 6.25 24.66 8.05
N GLN A 218 6.77 25.39 9.03
CA GLN A 218 7.93 26.28 8.85
C GLN A 218 9.26 25.53 8.83
N ASP A 219 9.35 24.39 9.53
CA ASP A 219 10.58 23.60 9.62
C ASP A 219 10.74 22.67 8.41
N VAL A 220 9.62 22.17 7.87
CA VAL A 220 9.57 21.49 6.56
C VAL A 220 9.64 22.52 5.41
N GLY A 221 9.14 23.74 5.64
CA GLY A 221 9.20 24.87 4.72
C GLY A 221 8.13 24.86 3.61
N VAL A 222 7.16 23.95 3.68
CA VAL A 222 6.06 23.78 2.71
C VAL A 222 4.77 23.36 3.43
N ALA A 223 3.64 23.37 2.72
CA ALA A 223 2.41 22.77 3.21
C ALA A 223 2.51 21.23 3.17
N VAL A 224 2.06 20.58 4.24
CA VAL A 224 2.26 19.13 4.44
C VAL A 224 1.05 18.27 4.11
N ILE A 225 -0.13 18.85 3.88
CA ILE A 225 -1.35 18.11 3.50
C ILE A 225 -2.29 19.01 2.70
N ASP A 226 -3.26 18.46 1.97
CA ASP A 226 -4.35 19.25 1.36
C ASP A 226 -5.62 19.24 2.23
N ARG A 227 -6.42 20.31 2.13
CA ARG A 227 -7.60 20.54 2.99
C ARG A 227 -8.64 19.43 2.86
N TRP A 228 -9.03 19.11 1.63
CA TRP A 228 -10.06 18.10 1.41
C TRP A 228 -9.61 16.73 1.91
N THR A 229 -8.38 16.34 1.59
CA THR A 229 -7.75 15.13 2.13
C THR A 229 -7.72 15.13 3.66
N TYR A 230 -7.29 16.23 4.30
CA TYR A 230 -7.25 16.38 5.75
C TYR A 230 -8.61 16.10 6.41
N TYR A 231 -9.69 16.71 5.91
CA TYR A 231 -11.02 16.51 6.50
C TYR A 231 -11.62 15.13 6.20
N ASN A 232 -11.25 14.48 5.08
CA ASN A 232 -11.57 13.07 4.89
C ASN A 232 -10.84 12.21 5.92
N LEU A 233 -9.54 12.45 6.14
CA LEU A 233 -8.75 11.71 7.12
C LEU A 233 -9.29 11.92 8.54
N GLU A 234 -9.57 13.17 8.95
CA GLU A 234 -10.20 13.50 10.24
C GLU A 234 -11.49 12.66 10.44
N PHE A 235 -12.39 12.66 9.46
CA PHE A 235 -13.60 11.84 9.52
C PHE A 235 -13.31 10.34 9.65
N LEU A 236 -12.38 9.81 8.85
CA LEU A 236 -12.01 8.38 8.86
C LEU A 236 -11.34 7.98 10.18
N GLU A 237 -10.59 8.87 10.82
CA GLU A 237 -9.94 8.63 12.11
C GLU A 237 -10.92 8.70 13.28
N GLU A 238 -11.86 9.65 13.27
CA GLU A 238 -12.81 9.85 14.35
C GLU A 238 -13.99 8.87 14.30
N GLN A 239 -14.51 8.59 13.10
CA GLN A 239 -15.77 7.87 12.94
C GLN A 239 -15.57 6.36 12.71
N ILE A 240 -14.37 5.92 12.33
CA ILE A 240 -14.11 4.53 11.95
C ILE A 240 -13.01 3.91 12.82
N GLY A 241 -13.43 3.34 13.95
CA GLY A 241 -12.52 2.64 14.87
C GLY A 241 -12.24 1.18 14.52
N SER A 242 -13.04 0.54 13.65
CA SER A 242 -12.88 -0.87 13.27
C SER A 242 -13.51 -1.21 11.92
N THR A 243 -13.18 -2.39 11.39
CA THR A 243 -13.77 -2.97 10.18
C THR A 243 -15.25 -3.34 10.33
N SER A 244 -15.78 -3.38 11.55
CA SER A 244 -17.20 -3.61 11.82
C SER A 244 -18.03 -2.32 11.85
N SER A 245 -17.44 -1.18 11.51
CA SER A 245 -18.14 0.10 11.46
C SER A 245 -19.29 0.08 10.47
N ASN A 246 -20.41 0.70 10.84
CA ASN A 246 -21.58 0.88 9.98
C ASN A 246 -21.66 2.30 9.40
N VAL A 247 -20.58 3.08 9.53
CA VAL A 247 -20.51 4.42 8.94
C VAL A 247 -20.59 4.31 7.42
N THR A 248 -21.51 5.07 6.85
CA THR A 248 -21.86 5.04 5.44
C THR A 248 -21.09 6.08 4.63
N LEU A 249 -20.98 5.87 3.32
CA LEU A 249 -20.46 6.87 2.40
C LEU A 249 -21.31 8.14 2.42
N GLY A 250 -22.63 8.03 2.60
CA GLY A 250 -23.49 9.19 2.78
C GLY A 250 -23.06 10.08 3.95
N GLN A 251 -22.71 9.48 5.10
CA GLN A 251 -22.21 10.24 6.26
C GLN A 251 -20.84 10.88 6.00
N LEU A 252 -19.95 10.22 5.25
CA LEU A 252 -18.68 10.81 4.82
C LEU A 252 -18.92 12.02 3.90
N PHE A 253 -19.81 11.89 2.91
CA PHE A 253 -20.08 12.98 1.97
C PHE A 253 -20.80 14.14 2.63
N ASP A 254 -21.66 13.87 3.62
CA ASP A 254 -22.33 14.91 4.41
C ASP A 254 -21.37 15.65 5.36
N SER A 255 -20.17 15.12 5.60
CA SER A 255 -19.15 15.81 6.39
C SER A 255 -18.36 16.86 5.59
N TYR A 256 -18.56 16.94 4.27
CA TYR A 256 -17.89 17.93 3.44
C TYR A 256 -18.47 19.33 3.69
N ASP A 257 -17.63 20.21 4.23
CA ASP A 257 -17.96 21.59 4.54
C ASP A 257 -17.13 22.54 3.65
N PRO A 258 -17.77 23.27 2.71
CA PRO A 258 -17.08 24.22 1.83
C PRO A 258 -16.32 25.32 2.58
N VAL A 259 -16.73 25.66 3.80
CA VAL A 259 -16.03 26.65 4.64
C VAL A 259 -14.69 26.08 5.12
N LYS A 260 -14.67 24.81 5.56
CA LYS A 260 -13.46 24.11 5.99
C LYS A 260 -12.53 23.78 4.83
N VAL A 261 -13.11 23.27 3.73
CA VAL A 261 -12.36 22.78 2.56
C VAL A 261 -11.88 23.93 1.66
N HIS A 262 -12.58 25.08 1.67
CA HIS A 262 -12.37 26.23 0.78
C HIS A 262 -12.69 25.97 -0.71
N SER A 263 -13.36 24.85 -1.01
CA SER A 263 -13.86 24.52 -2.34
C SER A 263 -15.11 23.64 -2.21
N ASP A 264 -15.88 23.55 -3.29
CA ASP A 264 -17.08 22.72 -3.37
C ASP A 264 -16.71 21.31 -3.80
N ALA A 265 -16.62 20.41 -2.82
CA ALA A 265 -16.46 18.99 -3.08
C ALA A 265 -17.72 18.43 -3.76
N GLY A 266 -17.55 17.68 -4.86
CA GLY A 266 -18.66 17.13 -5.63
C GLY A 266 -18.72 15.62 -5.51
N ILE A 267 -19.92 15.06 -5.62
CA ILE A 267 -20.14 13.61 -5.65
C ILE A 267 -21.06 13.25 -6.83
N ARG A 268 -20.75 12.14 -7.50
CA ARG A 268 -21.50 11.59 -8.63
C ARG A 268 -21.94 10.15 -8.33
N TYR A 269 -23.23 9.86 -8.56
CA TYR A 269 -23.86 8.57 -8.23
C TYR A 269 -24.72 7.97 -9.36
N ASP A 270 -24.94 8.69 -10.47
CA ASP A 270 -25.87 8.29 -11.55
C ASP A 270 -25.45 6.98 -12.25
N LEU A 271 -24.18 6.62 -12.16
CA LEU A 271 -23.64 5.37 -12.69
C LEU A 271 -23.76 4.20 -11.72
N PHE A 272 -24.08 4.45 -10.45
CA PHE A 272 -24.18 3.40 -9.46
C PHE A 272 -25.53 2.69 -9.56
N THR A 273 -25.51 1.35 -9.57
CA THR A 273 -26.76 0.58 -9.60
C THR A 273 -27.59 0.87 -8.35
N GLY A 274 -28.82 1.34 -8.54
CA GLY A 274 -29.69 1.80 -7.45
C GLY A 274 -29.61 3.31 -7.16
N GLY A 275 -28.73 4.04 -7.84
CA GLY A 275 -28.61 5.49 -7.77
C GLY A 275 -28.08 6.00 -6.44
N GLU A 276 -28.36 7.28 -6.15
CA GLU A 276 -27.82 8.00 -4.98
C GLU A 276 -28.11 7.30 -3.64
N GLN A 277 -29.35 6.83 -3.43
CA GLN A 277 -29.71 6.22 -2.16
C GLN A 277 -28.88 4.96 -1.87
N GLU A 278 -28.66 4.13 -2.90
CA GLU A 278 -27.89 2.90 -2.75
C GLU A 278 -26.40 3.18 -2.64
N ALA A 279 -25.88 4.13 -3.41
CA ALA A 279 -24.48 4.55 -3.31
C ALA A 279 -24.16 5.12 -1.92
N ARG A 280 -25.05 5.95 -1.37
CA ARG A 280 -24.88 6.55 -0.04
C ARG A 280 -25.07 5.56 1.10
N SER A 281 -25.76 4.43 0.88
CA SER A 281 -25.98 3.40 1.91
C SER A 281 -24.78 2.46 2.09
N ARG A 282 -23.88 2.38 1.11
CA ARG A 282 -22.63 1.61 1.19
C ARG A 282 -21.80 2.07 2.38
N LYS A 283 -21.13 1.12 3.04
CA LYS A 283 -20.29 1.43 4.18
C LYS A 283 -18.94 1.93 3.70
N VAL A 284 -18.33 2.84 4.45
CA VAL A 284 -16.96 3.27 4.14
C VAL A 284 -15.99 2.07 4.17
N VAL A 285 -16.19 1.15 5.12
CA VAL A 285 -15.38 -0.08 5.22
C VAL A 285 -15.53 -1.04 4.05
N ASP A 286 -16.57 -0.89 3.21
CA ASP A 286 -16.72 -1.66 1.98
C ASP A 286 -15.67 -1.28 0.91
N PHE A 287 -14.94 -0.17 1.11
CA PHE A 287 -13.83 0.26 0.25
C PHE A 287 -12.51 0.44 1.02
N PHE A 288 -12.56 0.86 2.28
CA PHE A 288 -11.38 1.18 3.08
C PHE A 288 -10.91 0.06 4.02
N GLY A 289 -11.77 -0.91 4.34
CA GLY A 289 -11.49 -1.95 5.32
C GLY A 289 -11.26 -3.32 4.71
N ASN A 290 -10.68 -4.24 5.47
CA ASN A 290 -10.55 -5.63 5.05
C ASN A 290 -11.90 -6.36 5.09
N VAL A 291 -12.13 -7.23 4.12
CA VAL A 291 -13.20 -8.22 4.17
C VAL A 291 -12.70 -9.38 5.02
N GLN A 292 -13.12 -9.43 6.30
CA GLN A 292 -12.87 -10.62 7.11
C GLN A 292 -13.76 -11.76 6.62
N GLY A 293 -13.21 -12.61 5.76
CA GLY A 293 -13.80 -13.90 5.45
C GLY A 293 -13.77 -14.77 6.69
N VAL A 294 -14.87 -14.82 7.44
CA VAL A 294 -15.11 -15.99 8.29
C VAL A 294 -15.48 -17.09 7.30
N GLU A 295 -14.51 -17.92 6.93
CA GLU A 295 -14.81 -19.24 6.39
C GLU A 295 -15.56 -19.99 7.51
N VAL A 296 -16.89 -19.89 7.50
CA VAL A 296 -17.73 -20.84 8.22
C VAL A 296 -17.58 -22.12 7.43
N ASP A 297 -16.58 -22.91 7.80
CA ASP A 297 -16.36 -24.25 7.27
C ASP A 297 -17.61 -25.05 7.63
N GLY A 298 -18.56 -25.04 6.70
CA GLY A 298 -19.91 -25.52 6.89
C GLY A 298 -19.91 -27.03 6.87
N SER A 299 -19.48 -27.65 7.97
CA SER A 299 -19.83 -29.01 8.45
C SER A 299 -18.71 -29.65 9.28
N LYS A 300 -18.22 -29.00 10.34
CA LYS A 300 -17.52 -29.72 11.41
C LYS A 300 -18.22 -29.46 12.74
N SER A 301 -18.55 -30.53 13.46
CA SER A 301 -19.22 -30.42 14.75
C SER A 301 -18.33 -29.63 15.71
N GLY A 302 -18.93 -28.85 16.62
CA GLY A 302 -18.18 -28.01 17.57
C GLY A 302 -17.21 -28.79 18.48
N GLU A 303 -17.37 -30.11 18.57
CA GLU A 303 -16.45 -31.00 19.30
C GLU A 303 -15.19 -31.31 18.50
N ASP A 304 -15.29 -31.49 17.18
CA ASP A 304 -14.15 -31.75 16.30
C ASP A 304 -13.22 -30.54 16.20
N SER A 305 -13.80 -29.33 16.09
CA SER A 305 -13.05 -28.07 16.06
C SER A 305 -12.30 -27.79 17.37
N LEU A 306 -12.92 -28.14 18.51
CA LEU A 306 -12.30 -27.96 19.83
C LEU A 306 -11.16 -28.96 20.07
N ALA A 307 -11.28 -30.19 19.52
CA ALA A 307 -10.24 -31.20 19.59
C ALA A 307 -9.02 -30.82 18.73
N GLU A 308 -9.25 -30.32 17.51
CA GLU A 308 -8.22 -29.85 16.59
C GLU A 308 -7.48 -28.64 17.19
N TRP A 309 -8.20 -27.67 17.74
CA TRP A 309 -7.60 -26.50 18.42
C TRP A 309 -6.78 -26.88 19.67
N LYS A 310 -7.24 -27.87 20.44
CA LYS A 310 -6.47 -28.38 21.59
C LYS A 310 -5.20 -29.08 21.15
N ALA A 311 -5.23 -29.83 20.04
CA ALA A 311 -4.06 -30.49 19.49
C ALA A 311 -3.02 -29.46 19.01
N ASP A 312 -3.46 -28.42 18.32
CA ASP A 312 -2.58 -27.35 17.84
C ASP A 312 -1.96 -26.55 19.00
N LEU A 313 -2.73 -26.24 20.04
CA LEU A 313 -2.21 -25.60 21.26
C LEU A 313 -1.18 -26.48 21.98
N GLN A 314 -1.38 -27.80 22.00
CA GLN A 314 -0.41 -28.72 22.58
C GLN A 314 0.87 -28.80 21.75
N ALA A 315 0.76 -28.78 20.41
CA ALA A 315 1.91 -28.74 19.51
C ALA A 315 2.72 -27.44 19.68
N LEU A 316 2.03 -26.29 19.76
CA LEU A 316 2.64 -24.99 20.05
C LEU A 316 3.35 -24.96 21.40
N LYS A 317 2.72 -25.52 22.43
CA LYS A 317 3.34 -25.62 23.76
C LYS A 317 4.59 -26.50 23.74
N ALA A 318 4.55 -27.64 23.03
CA ALA A 318 5.71 -28.51 22.87
C ALA A 318 6.86 -27.83 22.12
N LEU A 319 6.56 -27.02 21.10
CA LEU A 319 7.56 -26.22 20.39
C LEU A 319 8.19 -25.13 21.29
N MET A 320 7.37 -24.46 22.10
CA MET A 320 7.85 -23.47 23.07
C MET A 320 8.72 -24.10 24.16
N ASP A 321 8.33 -25.26 24.68
CA ASP A 321 9.11 -25.99 25.69
C ASP A 321 10.43 -26.49 25.09
N LYS A 322 10.42 -27.00 23.86
CA LYS A 322 11.64 -27.39 23.11
C LYS A 322 12.57 -26.20 22.86
N SER A 323 12.02 -25.04 22.53
CA SER A 323 12.80 -23.79 22.39
C SER A 323 13.38 -23.32 23.72
N ARG A 324 12.66 -23.52 24.83
CA ARG A 324 13.11 -23.16 26.18
C ARG A 324 14.21 -24.09 26.68
N ASP A 325 14.09 -25.39 26.44
CA ASP A 325 15.11 -26.38 26.80
C ASP A 325 16.39 -26.16 25.98
N MET A 326 16.27 -25.87 24.68
CA MET A 326 17.42 -25.49 23.85
C MET A 326 18.14 -24.24 24.39
N MET A 327 17.39 -23.22 24.81
CA MET A 327 17.95 -22.02 25.45
C MET A 327 18.61 -22.32 26.79
N ARG A 328 18.09 -23.30 27.55
CA ARG A 328 18.66 -23.72 28.83
C ARG A 328 19.93 -24.54 28.66
N ASP A 329 19.99 -25.40 27.66
CA ASP A 329 21.18 -26.18 27.32
C ASP A 329 22.32 -25.26 26.84
N LEU A 330 22.00 -24.24 26.03
CA LEU A 330 22.95 -23.19 25.65
C LEU A 330 23.52 -22.44 26.85
N ASN A 331 22.70 -22.15 27.86
CA ASN A 331 23.13 -21.43 29.07
C ASN A 331 23.98 -22.30 30.01
N ASN A 332 23.71 -23.61 30.08
CA ASN A 332 24.51 -24.55 30.88
C ASN A 332 25.88 -24.84 30.25
N ILE A 333 26.00 -24.81 28.92
CA ILE A 333 27.29 -24.98 28.21
C ILE A 333 28.23 -23.79 28.49
N THR A 334 27.70 -22.59 28.71
CA THR A 334 28.52 -21.39 28.98
C THR A 334 29.05 -21.29 30.41
N THR A 335 28.60 -22.13 31.34
CA THR A 335 28.96 -22.02 32.77
C THR A 335 29.99 -23.03 33.26
N ASP A 336 30.42 -23.99 32.44
CA ASP A 336 31.14 -25.16 32.93
C ASP A 336 32.27 -25.65 32.00
N VAL A 337 33.32 -24.85 31.78
CA VAL A 337 34.64 -25.36 31.30
C VAL A 337 35.81 -24.52 31.82
N ASP A 338 36.65 -25.15 32.64
CA ASP A 338 37.97 -24.73 33.13
C ASP A 338 39.08 -25.20 32.17
N TYR A 339 40.22 -24.50 32.13
CA TYR A 339 41.30 -24.72 31.15
C TYR A 339 42.14 -25.97 31.43
N ALA A 340 42.27 -26.90 30.46
CA ALA A 340 43.40 -27.82 30.37
C ALA A 340 43.62 -28.37 28.94
N GLU A 341 44.89 -28.55 28.59
CA GLU A 341 45.46 -28.75 27.26
C GLU A 341 45.60 -30.24 26.85
N ALA A 342 45.72 -30.47 25.54
CA ALA A 342 46.35 -31.61 24.83
C ALA A 342 45.48 -32.70 24.12
N THR A 343 45.49 -32.59 22.78
CA THR A 343 45.76 -33.61 21.73
C THR A 343 44.86 -34.84 21.54
N VAL A 344 44.30 -35.02 20.32
CA VAL A 344 44.61 -36.09 19.32
C VAL A 344 43.86 -35.84 17.98
N SER A 345 44.54 -36.20 16.88
CA SER A 345 44.40 -35.91 15.45
C SER A 345 43.15 -36.42 14.68
N PRO A 346 42.93 -35.95 13.42
CA PRO A 346 41.61 -35.80 12.79
C PRO A 346 41.28 -36.83 11.69
N SER A 347 39.99 -36.92 11.31
CA SER A 347 39.57 -37.46 10.00
C SER A 347 38.74 -36.45 9.19
N GLN A 348 39.42 -35.88 8.20
CA GLN A 348 39.01 -35.42 6.88
C GLN A 348 37.50 -35.36 6.56
N ALA A 349 36.97 -34.13 6.54
CA ALA A 349 36.24 -33.52 5.42
C ALA A 349 35.24 -32.46 5.91
N GLU A 350 35.70 -31.29 6.37
CA GLU A 350 34.93 -30.02 6.35
C GLU A 350 35.74 -28.79 6.82
N GLU A 351 37.06 -28.78 6.59
CA GLU A 351 37.93 -27.69 7.03
C GLU A 351 38.52 -26.96 5.81
N HIS A 352 37.72 -26.14 5.12
CA HIS A 352 38.29 -25.19 4.16
C HIS A 352 37.53 -23.86 3.99
N ALA A 353 36.40 -23.64 4.65
CA ALA A 353 35.66 -22.37 4.51
C ALA A 353 35.74 -21.43 5.74
N PHE A 354 36.19 -21.91 6.91
CA PHE A 354 36.16 -21.12 8.16
C PHE A 354 37.56 -20.71 8.69
N GLY A 355 38.62 -20.93 7.90
CA GLY A 355 40.01 -20.61 8.28
C GLY A 355 40.52 -19.23 7.84
N THR A 356 39.87 -18.58 6.88
CA THR A 356 40.32 -17.29 6.32
C THR A 356 39.84 -16.07 7.12
N ALA A 357 38.73 -16.19 7.85
CA ALA A 357 38.17 -15.07 8.62
C ALA A 357 38.96 -14.78 9.92
N LYS A 358 39.67 -15.75 10.49
CA LYS A 358 40.33 -15.62 11.80
C LYS A 358 41.78 -15.11 11.73
N LEU A 359 42.41 -15.11 10.55
CA LEU A 359 43.78 -14.60 10.36
C LEU A 359 43.86 -13.08 10.11
N LEU A 360 42.74 -12.43 9.77
CA LEU A 360 42.74 -10.99 9.49
C LEU A 360 42.56 -10.12 10.74
N ASP A 361 42.09 -10.69 11.84
CA ASP A 361 41.79 -9.89 13.04
C ASP A 361 43.04 -9.59 13.88
N GLN A 362 44.07 -10.46 13.79
CA GLN A 362 45.22 -10.44 14.71
C GLN A 362 46.51 -9.81 14.14
N ALA A 363 46.42 -9.03 13.06
CA ALA A 363 47.57 -8.42 12.42
C ALA A 363 47.67 -6.91 12.77
N SER A 364 48.85 -6.44 13.20
CA SER A 364 49.08 -5.04 13.60
C SER A 364 48.85 -4.07 12.44
N THR A 365 48.50 -2.81 12.74
CA THR A 365 48.01 -1.81 11.77
C THR A 365 48.91 -1.63 10.54
N TRP A 366 50.23 -1.84 10.68
CA TRP A 366 51.20 -1.79 9.58
C TRP A 366 51.05 -2.95 8.58
N SER A 367 50.74 -4.15 9.06
CA SER A 367 50.56 -5.35 8.24
C SER A 367 49.25 -5.30 7.44
N LYS A 368 48.19 -4.73 8.02
CA LYS A 368 46.92 -4.49 7.31
C LYS A 368 47.08 -3.48 6.16
N GLN A 369 47.91 -2.45 6.36
CA GLN A 369 48.25 -1.48 5.30
C GLN A 369 49.14 -2.09 4.21
N ALA A 370 50.10 -2.94 4.58
CA ALA A 370 50.95 -3.64 3.60
C ALA A 370 50.16 -4.64 2.75
N ILE A 371 49.23 -5.39 3.37
CA ILE A 371 48.32 -6.32 2.67
C ILE A 371 47.36 -5.55 1.76
N GLY A 372 46.80 -4.43 2.23
CA GLY A 372 45.95 -3.56 1.41
C GLY A 372 46.69 -2.95 0.20
N GLY A 373 47.94 -2.51 0.40
CA GLY A 373 48.79 -2.01 -0.68
C GLY A 373 49.14 -3.09 -1.72
N ALA A 374 49.44 -4.31 -1.27
CA ALA A 374 49.73 -5.43 -2.17
C ALA A 374 48.48 -5.88 -2.97
N ALA A 375 47.30 -5.87 -2.36
CA ALA A 375 46.04 -6.21 -3.02
C ALA A 375 45.68 -5.16 -4.10
N LEU A 376 45.89 -3.88 -3.83
CA LEU A 376 45.65 -2.80 -4.81
C LEU A 376 46.63 -2.87 -5.98
N LEU A 377 47.90 -3.23 -5.73
CA LEU A 377 48.88 -3.44 -6.80
C LEU A 377 48.55 -4.68 -7.65
N ALA A 378 48.06 -5.75 -7.03
CA ALA A 378 47.64 -6.95 -7.75
C ALA A 378 46.39 -6.70 -8.61
N LEU A 379 45.41 -5.96 -8.09
CA LEU A 379 44.21 -5.56 -8.84
C LEU A 379 44.55 -4.59 -9.97
N GLY A 380 45.48 -3.65 -9.74
CA GLY A 380 45.99 -2.77 -10.79
C GLY A 380 46.71 -3.53 -11.90
N ALA A 381 47.52 -4.55 -11.55
CA ALA A 381 48.21 -5.41 -12.52
C ALA A 381 47.24 -6.32 -13.30
N LEU A 382 46.18 -6.83 -12.65
CA LEU A 382 45.13 -7.61 -13.30
C LEU A 382 44.29 -6.75 -14.25
N TRP A 383 43.97 -5.51 -13.88
CA TRP A 383 43.25 -4.58 -14.74
C TRP A 383 44.09 -4.18 -15.96
N THR A 384 45.39 -3.90 -15.78
CA THR A 384 46.27 -3.58 -16.91
C THR A 384 46.50 -4.79 -17.83
N LEU A 385 46.68 -6.00 -17.28
CA LEU A 385 46.75 -7.22 -18.08
C LEU A 385 45.44 -7.49 -18.83
N SER A 386 44.28 -7.27 -18.20
CA SER A 386 42.98 -7.40 -18.87
C SER A 386 42.80 -6.40 -20.01
N SER A 387 43.33 -5.17 -19.86
CA SER A 387 43.26 -4.14 -20.90
C SER A 387 44.25 -4.33 -22.06
N VAL A 388 45.23 -5.25 -21.92
CA VAL A 388 46.24 -5.57 -22.94
C VAL A 388 45.83 -6.80 -23.77
N PHE A 389 44.82 -7.57 -23.32
CA PHE A 389 44.31 -8.74 -24.01
C PHE A 389 42.87 -8.58 -24.53
N GLU A 390 42.37 -7.34 -24.65
CA GLU A 390 41.21 -6.96 -25.46
C GLU A 390 41.64 -6.29 -26.77
#